data_AF-A0A0M8MBB5-F1
#
_entry.id   AF-A0A0M8MBB5-F1
#
_cell.length_a   1.000
_cell.length_b   1.000
_cell.length_c   1.000
_cell.angle_alpha   90.00
_cell.angle_beta   90.00
_cell.angle_gamma   90.00
#
_symmetry.space_group_name_H-M   'P 1'
#
loop_
_entity.id
_entity.type
_entity.pdbx_description
1 polymer ?
#
loop_
_entity_poly.entity_id
_entity_poly.type
_entity_poly.pdbx_seq_one_letter_code
_entity_poly.pdbx_strand_id
1 'polypeptide(L)'
;MITPINANKIMKKKVLVYDSEVGYYNLLKNNIKDGFEFDICNGCANSKGFDAVAFFMHDKIEALDIARLYSNDKPFILAADNGHAGIKQEENMYVINTSLPHDDILKMLKGIFNELQPQMQV
;
A
#
# COMPACT_ATOMS: atom_id res chain seq x y z
N MET A 1 -12.58 31.79 29.90
CA MET A 1 -11.51 30.82 29.60
C MET A 1 -12.00 29.96 28.46
N ILE A 2 -11.38 30.08 27.28
CA ILE A 2 -11.81 29.38 26.07
C ILE A 2 -10.92 28.14 25.96
N THR A 3 -11.51 26.96 26.02
CA THR A 3 -10.81 25.68 25.80
C THR A 3 -10.41 25.60 24.33
N PRO A 4 -9.14 25.36 23.97
CA PRO A 4 -8.82 25.05 22.58
C PRO A 4 -9.21 23.59 22.33
N ILE A 5 -10.37 23.38 21.71
CA ILE A 5 -10.64 22.14 20.99
C ILE A 5 -9.81 22.22 19.72
N ASN A 6 -8.64 21.57 19.70
CA ASN A 6 -7.97 21.28 18.45
C ASN A 6 -7.34 19.89 18.51
N ALA A 7 -8.21 18.90 18.62
CA ALA A 7 -7.89 17.54 18.20
C ALA A 7 -8.44 17.37 16.79
N ASN A 8 -7.79 17.99 15.79
CA ASN A 8 -7.91 17.52 14.42
C ASN A 8 -7.32 16.12 14.39
N LYS A 9 -8.15 15.12 14.69
CA LYS A 9 -7.82 13.71 14.54
C LYS A 9 -7.57 13.49 13.05
N ILE A 10 -6.31 13.53 12.64
CA ILE A 10 -5.90 13.21 11.27
C ILE A 10 -6.47 11.80 10.99
N MET A 11 -7.48 11.72 10.12
CA MET A 11 -7.99 10.42 9.70
C MET A 11 -6.87 9.75 8.91
N LYS A 12 -6.43 8.60 9.42
CA LYS A 12 -5.44 7.78 8.73
C LYS A 12 -6.10 7.15 7.51
N LYS A 13 -5.42 7.19 6.37
CA LYS A 13 -5.80 6.41 5.19
C LYS A 13 -5.59 4.94 5.48
N LYS A 14 -6.59 4.12 5.14
CA LYS A 14 -6.53 2.67 5.30
C LYS A 14 -5.93 2.04 4.06
N VAL A 15 -4.90 1.24 4.26
CA VAL A 15 -4.17 0.54 3.19
C VAL A 15 -4.37 -0.95 3.39
N LEU A 16 -4.96 -1.62 2.40
CA LEU A 16 -5.04 -3.07 2.38
C LEU A 16 -3.72 -3.63 1.87
N VAL A 17 -3.11 -4.53 2.63
CA VAL A 17 -1.83 -5.15 2.29
C VAL A 17 -2.03 -6.62 1.99
N TYR A 18 -1.79 -7.03 0.74
CA TYR A 18 -1.63 -8.44 0.39
C TYR A 18 -0.14 -8.78 0.48
N ASP A 19 0.22 -9.67 1.41
CA ASP A 19 1.58 -10.14 1.60
C ASP A 19 1.52 -11.52 2.28
N SER A 20 1.72 -12.58 1.52
CA SER A 20 1.57 -13.96 2.00
C SER A 20 2.64 -14.34 3.03
N GLU A 21 3.80 -13.68 3.04
CA GLU A 21 4.90 -13.90 3.99
C GLU A 21 4.93 -12.92 5.16
N VAL A 22 4.08 -11.89 5.16
CA VAL A 22 3.94 -10.86 6.22
C VAL A 22 5.19 -9.97 6.41
N GLY A 23 6.28 -10.23 5.69
CA GLY A 23 7.54 -9.49 5.79
C GLY A 23 7.40 -8.02 5.42
N TYR A 24 6.78 -7.73 4.28
CA TYR A 24 6.55 -6.39 3.79
C TYR A 24 5.42 -5.68 4.55
N TYR A 25 4.40 -6.40 4.99
CA TYR A 25 3.40 -5.86 5.90
C TYR A 25 4.06 -5.31 7.18
N ASN A 26 4.96 -6.09 7.78
CA ASN A 26 5.70 -5.66 8.97
C ASN A 26 6.63 -4.49 8.67
N LEU A 27 7.30 -4.49 7.51
CA LEU A 27 8.13 -3.38 7.05
C LEU A 27 7.32 -2.08 6.99
N LEU A 28 6.15 -2.10 6.35
CA LEU A 28 5.23 -0.95 6.27
C LEU A 28 4.80 -0.50 7.65
N LYS A 29 4.20 -1.40 8.43
CA LYS A 29 3.67 -1.12 9.76
C LYS A 29 4.71 -0.54 10.71
N ASN A 30 5.97 -0.97 10.60
CA ASN A 30 7.03 -0.52 11.49
C ASN A 30 7.66 0.81 11.08
N ASN A 31 7.73 1.09 9.78
CA ASN A 31 8.49 2.22 9.23
C ASN A 31 7.64 3.36 8.65
N ILE A 32 6.35 3.12 8.42
CA ILE A 32 5.40 4.08 7.84
C ILE A 32 4.16 4.05 8.73
N LYS A 33 3.95 5.09 9.55
CA LYS A 33 2.83 5.13 10.53
C LYS A 33 2.02 6.43 10.47
N ASP A 34 2.61 7.46 9.89
CA ASP A 34 2.06 8.81 9.85
C ASP A 34 1.08 8.93 8.70
N GLY A 35 -0.19 9.16 9.02
CA GLY A 35 -1.27 9.29 8.03
C GLY A 35 -1.80 7.98 7.46
N PHE A 36 -1.27 6.81 7.87
CA PHE A 36 -1.69 5.50 7.35
C PHE A 36 -1.96 4.46 8.44
N GLU A 37 -2.92 3.60 8.15
CA GLU A 37 -3.27 2.37 8.88
C GLU A 37 -3.19 1.20 7.90
N PHE A 38 -2.48 0.13 8.27
CA PHE A 38 -2.23 -1.02 7.41
C PHE A 38 -2.94 -2.27 7.94
N ASP A 39 -3.81 -2.85 7.13
CA ASP A 39 -4.49 -4.09 7.42
C ASP A 39 -4.03 -5.18 6.46
N ILE A 40 -3.71 -6.36 6.98
CA ILE A 40 -3.31 -7.50 6.17
C ILE A 40 -4.53 -8.16 5.53
N CYS A 41 -4.41 -8.56 4.28
CA CYS A 41 -5.45 -9.26 3.57
C CYS A 41 -5.43 -10.76 3.88
N ASN A 42 -6.36 -11.21 4.70
CA ASN A 42 -6.58 -12.64 4.99
C ASN A 42 -7.77 -13.17 4.17
N GLY A 43 -7.50 -13.63 2.95
CA GLY A 43 -8.52 -14.26 2.08
C GLY A 43 -9.57 -13.28 1.53
N CYS A 44 -9.19 -12.02 1.27
CA CYS A 44 -10.15 -10.99 0.85
C CYS A 44 -10.67 -11.21 -0.57
N ALA A 45 -11.96 -10.93 -0.76
CA ALA A 45 -12.60 -10.91 -2.07
C ALA A 45 -12.53 -9.55 -2.77
N ASN A 46 -12.24 -8.45 -2.05
CA ASN A 46 -12.14 -7.08 -2.61
C ASN A 46 -11.44 -6.09 -1.66
N SER A 47 -11.15 -4.90 -2.18
CA SER A 47 -10.52 -3.77 -1.47
C SER A 47 -11.49 -2.67 -1.04
N LYS A 48 -12.78 -2.99 -0.82
CA LYS A 48 -13.78 -1.98 -0.40
C LYS A 48 -13.50 -1.47 1.01
N GLY A 49 -13.65 -0.16 1.22
CA GLY A 49 -13.39 0.49 2.51
C GLY A 49 -11.92 0.83 2.77
N PHE A 50 -11.04 0.56 1.80
CA PHE A 50 -9.64 0.96 1.82
C PHE A 50 -9.37 2.06 0.80
N ASP A 51 -8.48 2.98 1.17
CA ASP A 51 -8.06 4.15 0.40
C ASP A 51 -6.95 3.81 -0.60
N ALA A 52 -6.20 2.73 -0.35
CA ALA A 52 -5.15 2.22 -1.23
C ALA A 52 -4.97 0.70 -1.03
N VAL A 53 -4.29 0.06 -1.98
CA VAL A 53 -3.88 -1.35 -1.89
C VAL A 53 -2.38 -1.44 -2.10
N ALA A 54 -1.71 -2.25 -1.28
CA ALA A 54 -0.33 -2.68 -1.50
C ALA A 54 -0.29 -4.20 -1.68
N PHE A 55 0.19 -4.66 -2.82
CA PHE A 55 0.22 -6.05 -3.22
C PHE A 55 1.67 -6.49 -3.39
N PHE A 56 2.15 -7.34 -2.49
CA PHE A 56 3.46 -7.95 -2.52
C PHE A 56 3.32 -9.35 -3.08
N MET A 57 3.67 -9.50 -4.35
CA MET A 57 3.58 -10.74 -5.10
C MET A 57 4.87 -11.55 -4.93
N HIS A 58 4.71 -12.78 -4.49
CA HIS A 58 5.78 -13.76 -4.31
C HIS A 58 5.75 -14.85 -5.39
N ASP A 59 4.57 -15.15 -5.94
CA ASP A 59 4.42 -16.12 -7.02
C ASP A 59 3.42 -15.71 -8.12
N LYS A 60 3.42 -16.46 -9.23
CA LYS A 60 2.56 -16.17 -10.39
C LYS A 60 1.09 -16.54 -10.21
N ILE A 61 0.76 -17.39 -9.22
CA ILE A 61 -0.62 -17.81 -8.94
C ILE A 61 -1.38 -16.65 -8.27
N GLU A 62 -0.68 -15.86 -7.46
CA GLU A 62 -1.18 -14.64 -6.81
C GLU A 62 -1.61 -13.55 -7.81
N ALA A 63 -1.20 -13.62 -9.08
CA ALA A 63 -1.62 -12.67 -10.12
C ALA A 63 -3.16 -12.64 -10.32
N LEU A 64 -3.87 -13.74 -10.02
CA LEU A 64 -5.33 -13.76 -10.05
C LEU A 64 -5.97 -12.93 -8.93
N ASP A 65 -5.29 -12.78 -7.79
CA ASP A 65 -5.77 -11.98 -6.68
C ASP A 65 -5.61 -10.48 -6.95
N ILE A 66 -4.65 -10.09 -7.80
CA ILE A 66 -4.55 -8.72 -8.31
C ILE A 66 -5.85 -8.31 -8.99
N ALA A 67 -6.43 -9.14 -9.85
CA ALA A 67 -7.67 -8.82 -10.55
C ALA A 67 -8.88 -8.62 -9.60
N ARG A 68 -8.83 -9.20 -8.39
CA ARG A 68 -9.88 -9.05 -7.36
C ARG A 68 -9.70 -7.78 -6.52
N LEU A 69 -8.46 -7.38 -6.29
CA LEU A 69 -8.12 -6.27 -5.39
C LEU A 69 -7.91 -4.95 -6.13
N TYR A 70 -7.47 -5.03 -7.38
CA TYR A 70 -7.21 -3.89 -8.23
C TYR A 70 -8.49 -3.12 -8.57
N SER A 71 -8.38 -1.80 -8.52
CA SER A 71 -9.44 -0.88 -8.90
C SER A 71 -8.81 0.42 -9.40
N ASN A 72 -9.32 0.97 -10.50
CA ASN A 72 -8.80 2.20 -11.13
C ASN A 72 -9.04 3.47 -10.28
N ASP A 73 -9.90 3.39 -9.27
CA ASP A 73 -10.33 4.55 -8.46
C ASP A 73 -9.40 4.87 -7.28
N LYS A 74 -8.40 4.02 -7.01
CA LYS A 74 -7.51 4.16 -5.86
C LYS A 74 -6.06 3.82 -6.21
N PRO A 75 -5.08 4.40 -5.50
CA PRO A 75 -3.69 4.00 -5.61
C PRO A 75 -3.49 2.50 -5.39
N PHE A 76 -2.72 1.88 -6.28
CA PHE A 76 -2.35 0.47 -6.21
C PHE A 76 -0.83 0.33 -6.24
N ILE A 77 -0.25 -0.26 -5.22
CA ILE A 77 1.19 -0.51 -5.15
C ILE A 77 1.39 -1.99 -5.47
N LEU A 78 2.12 -2.29 -6.54
CA LEU A 78 2.49 -3.64 -6.94
C LEU A 78 3.98 -3.83 -6.69
N ALA A 79 4.32 -4.69 -5.74
CA ALA A 79 5.69 -5.11 -5.49
C ALA A 79 5.87 -6.54 -5.99
N ALA A 80 6.76 -6.73 -6.96
CA ALA A 80 7.00 -8.02 -7.59
C ALA A 80 8.44 -8.12 -8.09
N ASP A 81 8.93 -9.33 -8.32
CA ASP A 81 10.23 -9.50 -8.97
C ASP A 81 10.12 -9.26 -10.49
N ASN A 82 11.28 -9.11 -11.15
CA ASN A 82 11.37 -8.89 -12.60
C ASN A 82 10.77 -10.01 -13.48
N GLY A 83 10.33 -11.14 -12.90
CA GLY A 83 9.76 -12.29 -13.59
C GLY A 83 8.30 -12.13 -14.04
N HIS A 84 7.68 -10.97 -13.78
CA HIS A 84 6.24 -10.75 -13.92
C HIS A 84 5.86 -9.84 -15.10
N ALA A 85 6.47 -10.09 -16.27
CA ALA A 85 6.27 -9.33 -17.52
C ALA A 85 4.84 -9.34 -18.11
N GLY A 86 3.85 -9.91 -17.41
CA GLY A 86 2.46 -10.00 -17.86
C GLY A 86 1.52 -8.95 -17.27
N ILE A 87 1.94 -8.17 -16.27
CA ILE A 87 1.09 -7.17 -15.62
C ILE A 87 1.26 -5.82 -16.35
N LYS A 88 0.18 -5.33 -16.92
CA LYS A 88 0.15 -3.99 -17.55
C LYS A 88 0.12 -2.93 -16.44
N GLN A 89 1.05 -2.01 -16.48
CA GLN A 89 1.07 -0.87 -15.57
C GLN A 89 -0.01 0.15 -15.99
N GLU A 90 -0.79 0.60 -15.02
CA GLU A 90 -1.85 1.60 -15.18
C GLU A 90 -1.47 2.89 -14.41
N GLU A 91 -2.14 4.01 -14.69
CA GLU A 91 -1.73 5.34 -14.18
C GLU A 91 -1.79 5.45 -12.65
N ASN A 92 -2.69 4.72 -12.00
CA ASN A 92 -2.83 4.67 -10.53
C ASN A 92 -1.90 3.61 -9.89
N MET A 93 -1.01 2.99 -10.66
CA MET A 93 -0.18 1.86 -10.23
C MET A 93 1.29 2.25 -10.01
N TYR A 94 1.76 2.07 -8.78
CA TYR A 94 3.16 2.19 -8.39
C TYR A 94 3.81 0.80 -8.41
N VAL A 95 4.89 0.62 -9.16
CA VAL A 95 5.57 -0.69 -9.27
C VAL A 95 6.91 -0.67 -8.54
N ILE A 96 7.15 -1.68 -7.72
CA ILE A 96 8.38 -1.87 -6.94
C ILE A 96 8.99 -3.21 -7.30
N ASN A 97 10.28 -3.21 -7.62
CA ASN A 97 11.01 -4.44 -7.86
C ASN A 97 11.49 -5.05 -6.53
N THR A 98 10.97 -6.22 -6.17
CA THR A 98 11.35 -6.93 -4.92
C THR A 98 12.70 -7.64 -5.01
N SER A 99 13.35 -7.67 -6.17
CA SER A 99 14.75 -8.13 -6.31
C SER A 99 15.77 -7.10 -5.81
N LEU A 100 15.33 -5.88 -5.44
CA LEU A 100 16.21 -4.85 -4.90
C LEU A 100 16.61 -5.14 -3.45
N PRO A 101 17.71 -4.56 -2.96
CA PRO A 101 18.04 -4.58 -1.54
C PRO A 101 16.91 -4.01 -0.68
N HIS A 102 16.76 -4.58 0.52
CA HIS A 102 15.70 -4.21 1.46
C HIS A 102 15.62 -2.70 1.75
N ASP A 103 16.76 -2.02 1.90
CA ASP A 103 16.81 -0.57 2.17
C ASP A 103 16.31 0.26 0.98
N ASP A 104 16.57 -0.20 -0.25
CA ASP A 104 16.08 0.45 -1.46
C ASP A 104 14.56 0.28 -1.61
N ILE A 105 14.04 -0.92 -1.32
CA ILE A 105 12.60 -1.18 -1.27
C ILE A 105 11.93 -0.26 -0.24
N LEU A 106 12.47 -0.17 0.97
CA LEU A 106 11.96 0.71 2.02
C LEU A 106 11.96 2.18 1.59
N LYS A 107 13.04 2.62 0.93
CA LYS A 107 13.14 3.99 0.41
C LYS A 107 12.08 4.28 -0.66
N MET A 108 11.85 3.35 -1.57
CA MET A 108 10.80 3.47 -2.59
C MET A 108 9.40 3.51 -1.96
N LEU A 109 9.11 2.61 -1.02
CA LEU A 109 7.84 2.60 -0.28
C LEU A 109 7.61 3.92 0.44
N LYS A 110 8.61 4.45 1.14
CA LYS A 110 8.51 5.77 1.79
C LYS A 110 8.22 6.89 0.81
N GLY A 111 8.86 6.89 -0.37
CA GLY A 111 8.58 7.86 -1.43
C GLY A 111 7.12 7.82 -1.87
N ILE A 112 6.63 6.62 -2.20
CA ILE A 112 5.25 6.41 -2.63
C ILE A 112 4.26 6.82 -1.54
N PHE A 113 4.43 6.34 -0.30
CA PHE A 113 3.52 6.70 0.79
C PHE A 113 3.59 8.19 1.17
N ASN A 114 4.70 8.88 0.91
CA ASN A 114 4.79 10.32 1.05
C ASN A 114 3.92 11.05 0.00
N GLU A 115 3.95 10.61 -1.26
CA GLU A 115 3.06 11.13 -2.32
C GLU A 115 1.59 10.86 -2.02
N LEU A 116 1.30 9.71 -1.39
CA LEU A 116 -0.05 9.31 -1.01
C LEU A 116 -0.56 9.96 0.27
N GLN A 117 0.22 10.79 0.96
CA GLN A 117 -0.18 11.35 2.26
C GLN A 117 -1.55 12.05 2.16
N PRO A 118 -2.37 11.98 3.22
CA PRO A 118 -3.56 12.81 3.31
C PRO A 118 -3.13 14.28 3.25
N GLN A 119 -3.58 15.03 2.24
CA GLN A 119 -3.33 16.46 2.20
C GLN A 119 -3.96 17.10 3.44
N MET A 120 -3.19 17.89 4.18
CA MET A 120 -3.75 18.75 5.23
C MET A 120 -4.74 19.70 4.58
N GLN A 121 -6.03 19.56 4.92
CA GLN A 121 -6.98 20.64 4.70
C GLN A 121 -6.55 21.78 5.63
N VAL A 122 -6.01 22.84 5.04
CA VAL A 122 -5.66 24.09 5.73
C VAL A 122 -6.94 24.87 6.02
#